data_AF-A0A7J4CRZ8-F1
#
_entry.id   AF-A0A7J4CRZ8-F1
#
_cell.length_a   1.000
_cell.length_b   1.000
_cell.length_c   1.000
_cell.angle_alpha   90.00
_cell.angle_beta   90.00
_cell.angle_gamma   90.00
#
_symmetry.space_group_name_H-M   'P 1'
#
loop_
_entity.id
_entity.type
_entity.pdbx_description
1 polymer ?
#
loop_
_entity_poly.entity_id
_entity_poly.type
_entity_poly.pdbx_seq_one_letter_code
_entity_poly.pdbx_strand_id
1 'polypeptide(L)'
;LKMMYPIDTWSGLHPTSDFIRLMAVTIAAGMIAVPMMFVVGKGVLKLHELIPLQTMVLSVIIFVSILVYLSTGWIGMGVLIVGVVMGLMPPRLGIRRSHAMGIILMPIMILTFNNKYDVFGFL
;
A
#
# COMPACT_ATOMS: atom_id res chain seq x y z
N LEU A 1 -9.37 23.31 6.16
CA LEU A 1 -9.07 22.61 7.44
C LEU A 1 -10.13 22.79 8.53
N LYS A 2 -11.36 23.25 8.20
CA LYS A 2 -12.43 23.53 9.19
C LYS A 2 -13.71 22.74 8.87
N MET A 3 -13.54 21.48 8.49
CA MET A 3 -14.61 20.49 8.29
C MET A 3 -14.12 19.09 8.73
N MET A 4 -13.37 19.03 9.82
CA MET A 4 -13.12 17.76 10.50
C MET A 4 -14.30 17.54 11.44
N TYR A 5 -14.98 16.41 11.29
CA TYR A 5 -16.05 15.98 12.19
C TYR A 5 -15.57 16.15 13.64
N PRO A 6 -16.30 16.85 14.53
CA PRO A 6 -15.87 16.99 15.91
C PRO A 6 -15.80 15.59 16.52
N ILE A 7 -14.58 15.14 16.82
CA ILE A 7 -14.34 13.84 17.42
C ILE A 7 -14.53 14.03 18.92
N ASP A 8 -15.60 13.48 19.48
CA ASP A 8 -15.83 13.55 20.92
C ASP A 8 -14.72 12.80 21.67
N THR A 9 -14.01 13.53 22.54
CA THR A 9 -12.94 12.97 23.38
C THR A 9 -13.55 12.08 24.47
N TRP A 10 -13.06 10.83 24.56
CA TRP A 10 -13.48 9.86 25.57
C TRP A 10 -13.22 10.40 26.99
N SER A 11 -14.28 10.86 27.66
CA SER A 11 -14.19 11.59 28.94
C SER A 11 -14.97 10.92 30.09
N GLY A 12 -15.54 9.72 29.89
CA GLY A 12 -16.30 9.00 30.91
C GLY A 12 -16.17 7.47 30.84
N LEU A 13 -16.89 6.78 31.74
CA LEU A 13 -16.92 5.31 31.84
C LEU A 13 -17.68 4.63 30.67
N HIS A 14 -18.52 5.39 29.95
CA HIS A 14 -19.30 4.92 28.80
C HIS A 14 -18.63 5.31 27.48
N PRO A 15 -18.57 4.41 26.48
CA PRO A 15 -17.96 4.70 25.18
C PRO A 15 -18.76 5.75 24.40
N THR A 16 -18.06 6.63 23.67
CA THR A 16 -18.67 7.64 22.81
C THR A 16 -19.41 7.01 21.62
N SER A 17 -20.47 7.67 21.14
CA SER A 17 -21.33 7.15 20.07
C SER A 17 -20.58 6.88 18.76
N ASP A 18 -19.54 7.67 18.46
CA ASP A 18 -18.75 7.51 17.24
C ASP A 18 -17.86 6.26 17.29
N PHE A 19 -17.34 5.93 18.47
CA PHE A 19 -16.57 4.72 18.67
C PHE A 19 -17.43 3.47 18.43
N ILE A 20 -18.66 3.46 18.96
CA ILE A 20 -19.60 2.35 18.75
C ILE A 20 -19.97 2.20 17.26
N ARG A 21 -20.19 3.32 16.55
CA ARG A 21 -20.49 3.30 15.12
C ARG A 21 -19.32 2.77 14.28
N LEU A 22 -18.11 3.24 14.56
CA LEU A 22 -16.90 2.75 13.88
C LEU A 22 -16.67 1.27 14.15
N MET A 23 -16.84 0.83 15.40
CA MET A 23 -16.72 -0.57 15.78
C MET A 23 -17.80 -1.45 15.11
N ALA A 24 -19.05 -0.97 15.04
CA ALA A 24 -20.12 -1.69 14.35
C ALA A 24 -19.85 -1.82 12.84
N VAL A 25 -19.38 -0.75 12.19
CA VAL A 25 -19.04 -0.76 10.76
C VAL A 25 -17.84 -1.66 10.47
N THR A 26 -16.81 -1.66 11.33
CA THR A 26 -15.64 -2.53 11.13
C THR A 26 -15.98 -4.00 11.32
N ILE A 27 -16.81 -4.34 12.32
CA ILE A 27 -17.30 -5.72 12.52
C ILE A 27 -18.17 -6.16 11.35
N ALA A 28 -19.10 -5.32 10.89
CA ALA A 28 -19.96 -5.62 9.74
C ALA A 28 -19.14 -5.79 8.45
N ALA A 29 -18.19 -4.90 8.20
CA ALA A 29 -17.28 -5.00 7.05
C ALA A 29 -16.41 -6.26 7.13
N GLY A 30 -15.89 -6.60 8.30
CA GLY A 30 -15.11 -7.82 8.53
C GLY A 30 -15.91 -9.10 8.28
N MET A 31 -17.17 -9.15 8.75
CA MET A 31 -18.06 -10.29 8.51
C MET A 31 -18.38 -10.50 7.02
N ILE A 32 -18.50 -9.42 6.24
CA ILE A 32 -18.76 -9.51 4.79
C ILE A 32 -17.46 -9.81 4.01
N ALA A 33 -16.32 -9.32 4.46
CA ALA A 33 -15.04 -9.52 3.79
C ALA A 33 -14.62 -11.00 3.73
N VAL A 34 -14.84 -11.76 4.81
CA VAL A 34 -14.46 -13.17 4.92
C VAL A 34 -15.12 -14.06 3.84
N PRO A 35 -16.46 -14.11 3.68
CA PRO A 35 -17.09 -14.91 2.63
C PRO A 35 -16.73 -14.41 1.23
N MET A 36 -16.59 -13.09 1.06
CA MET A 36 -16.17 -12.51 -0.22
C MET A 36 -14.77 -12.98 -0.63
N MET A 37 -13.84 -13.09 0.33
CA MET A 37 -12.49 -13.58 0.08
C MET A 37 -12.46 -15.05 -0.36
N PHE A 38 -13.36 -15.90 0.12
CA PHE A 38 -13.44 -17.29 -0.35
C PHE A 38 -13.93 -17.41 -1.80
N VAL A 39 -14.88 -16.57 -2.21
CA VAL A 39 -15.42 -16.57 -3.59
C VAL A 39 -14.41 -15.98 -4.56
N VAL A 40 -13.90 -14.78 -4.24
CA VAL A 40 -12.92 -14.07 -5.09
C VAL A 40 -11.60 -14.81 -5.13
N GLY A 41 -11.12 -15.33 -3.98
CA GLY A 41 -9.87 -16.08 -3.90
C GLY A 41 -9.87 -17.34 -4.78
N LYS A 42 -10.95 -18.13 -4.76
CA LYS A 42 -11.09 -19.29 -5.67
C LYS A 42 -11.14 -18.88 -7.14
N GLY A 43 -11.79 -17.75 -7.45
CA GLY A 43 -11.83 -17.19 -8.81
C GLY A 43 -10.43 -16.78 -9.30
N VAL A 44 -9.67 -16.08 -8.47
CA VAL A 44 -8.30 -15.63 -8.78
C VAL A 44 -7.35 -16.82 -8.90
N LEU A 45 -7.44 -17.83 -8.04
CA LEU A 45 -6.59 -19.02 -8.11
C LEU A 45 -6.77 -19.80 -9.42
N LYS A 46 -8.03 -19.99 -9.85
CA LYS A 46 -8.33 -20.62 -11.15
C LYS A 46 -7.86 -19.76 -12.32
N LEU A 47 -7.99 -18.45 -12.22
CA LEU A 47 -7.57 -17.51 -13.25
C LEU A 47 -6.03 -17.45 -13.36
N HIS A 48 -5.32 -17.51 -12.24
CA HIS A 48 -3.86 -17.54 -12.19
C HIS A 48 -3.27 -18.86 -12.70
N GLU A 49 -4.00 -19.97 -12.59
CA GLU A 49 -3.58 -21.26 -13.18
C GLU A 49 -3.74 -21.26 -14.72
N LEU A 50 -4.72 -20.53 -15.25
CA LEU A 50 -5.02 -20.45 -16.68
C LEU A 50 -4.23 -19.37 -17.43
N ILE A 51 -3.82 -18.29 -16.74
CA ILE A 51 -3.11 -17.18 -17.36
C ILE A 51 -1.61 -17.30 -17.05
N PRO A 52 -0.74 -17.50 -18.06
CA PRO A 52 0.69 -17.45 -17.82
C PRO A 52 1.09 -16.07 -17.29
N LEU A 53 1.86 -16.03 -16.19
CA LEU A 53 2.35 -14.78 -15.57
C LEU A 53 2.92 -13.78 -16.57
N GLN A 54 3.54 -14.27 -17.64
CA GLN A 54 4.10 -13.44 -18.71
C GLN A 54 3.04 -12.64 -19.48
N THR A 55 1.87 -13.22 -19.80
CA THR A 55 0.83 -12.49 -20.54
C THR A 55 0.14 -11.46 -19.65
N MET A 56 -0.01 -11.74 -18.35
CA MET A 56 -0.50 -10.78 -17.37
C MET A 56 0.45 -9.59 -17.23
N VAL A 57 1.75 -9.82 -17.08
CA VAL A 57 2.74 -8.74 -16.95
C VAL A 57 2.80 -7.92 -18.24
N LEU A 58 2.79 -8.56 -19.40
CA LEU A 58 2.81 -7.88 -20.69
C LEU A 58 1.59 -6.96 -20.86
N SER A 59 0.39 -7.42 -20.49
CA SER A 59 -0.83 -6.62 -20.63
C SER A 59 -0.79 -5.38 -19.74
N VAL A 60 -0.28 -5.49 -18.50
CA VAL A 60 -0.10 -4.34 -17.61
C VAL A 60 0.91 -3.35 -18.18
N ILE A 61 2.05 -3.82 -18.70
CA ILE A 61 3.07 -2.93 -19.29
C ILE A 61 2.48 -2.15 -20.48
N ILE A 62 1.74 -2.80 -21.37
CA ILE A 62 1.11 -2.17 -22.52
C ILE A 62 0.05 -1.15 -22.05
N PHE A 63 -0.80 -1.54 -21.11
CA PHE A 63 -1.86 -0.68 -20.59
C PHE A 63 -1.29 0.59 -19.95
N VAL A 64 -0.30 0.46 -19.07
CA VAL A 64 0.34 1.60 -18.42
C VAL A 64 1.04 2.49 -19.45
N SER A 65 1.73 1.92 -20.44
CA SER A 65 2.40 2.68 -21.50
C SER A 65 1.41 3.53 -22.30
N ILE A 66 0.25 2.98 -22.67
CA ILE A 66 -0.83 3.71 -23.35
C ILE A 66 -1.38 4.82 -22.46
N LEU A 67 -1.61 4.54 -21.19
CA LEU A 67 -2.14 5.51 -20.23
C LEU A 67 -1.19 6.70 -20.06
N VAL A 68 0.12 6.45 -19.89
CA VAL A 68 1.13 7.51 -19.78
C VAL A 68 1.23 8.33 -21.06
N TYR A 69 1.16 7.69 -22.23
CA TYR A 69 1.16 8.37 -23.51
C TYR A 69 -0.07 9.28 -23.68
N LEU A 70 -1.26 8.82 -23.30
CA LEU A 70 -2.49 9.62 -23.35
C LEU A 70 -2.49 10.76 -22.33
N SER A 71 -1.94 10.54 -21.14
CA SER A 71 -1.99 11.54 -20.05
C SER A 71 -0.91 12.62 -20.15
N THR A 72 0.29 12.27 -20.60
CA THR A 72 1.49 13.12 -20.50
C THR A 72 2.24 13.25 -21.83
N GLY A 73 1.79 12.56 -22.87
CA GLY A 73 2.43 12.57 -24.18
C GLY A 73 3.83 11.96 -24.18
N TRP A 74 4.66 12.40 -25.12
CA TRP A 74 6.01 11.89 -25.36
C TRP A 74 6.97 12.06 -24.17
N ILE A 75 6.82 13.14 -23.40
CA ILE A 75 7.66 13.42 -22.22
C ILE A 75 7.44 12.37 -21.14
N GLY A 76 6.18 12.00 -20.88
CA GLY A 76 5.84 10.94 -19.92
C GLY A 76 6.45 9.59 -20.29
N MET A 77 6.55 9.29 -21.59
CA MET A 77 7.17 8.05 -22.05
C MET A 77 8.68 8.02 -21.78
N GLY A 78 9.36 9.16 -21.91
CA GLY A 78 10.77 9.30 -21.51
C GLY A 78 10.97 9.06 -20.02
N VAL A 79 10.10 9.64 -19.18
CA VAL A 79 10.15 9.43 -17.71
C VAL A 79 9.88 7.97 -17.35
N LEU A 80 8.95 7.29 -18.03
CA LEU A 80 8.65 5.88 -17.82
C LEU A 80 9.89 5.00 -18.10
N ILE A 81 10.61 5.25 -19.20
CA ILE A 81 11.82 4.48 -19.54
C ILE A 81 12.91 4.69 -18.48
N VAL A 82 13.18 5.94 -18.09
CA VAL A 82 14.18 6.25 -17.05
C VAL A 82 13.79 5.60 -15.72
N GLY A 83 12.51 5.66 -15.34
CA GLY A 83 11.99 5.02 -14.14
C GLY A 83 12.16 3.49 -14.15
N VAL A 84 11.91 2.83 -15.29
CA VAL A 84 12.12 1.38 -15.45
C VAL A 84 13.60 1.01 -15.31
N VAL A 85 14.49 1.76 -15.96
CA VAL A 85 15.94 1.52 -15.85
C VAL A 85 16.39 1.72 -14.40
N MET A 86 15.94 2.77 -13.72
CA MET A 86 16.23 3.00 -12.31
C MET A 86 15.70 1.88 -11.41
N GLY A 87 14.47 1.42 -11.63
CA GLY A 87 13.87 0.32 -10.86
C GLY A 87 14.57 -1.03 -11.06
N LEU A 88 15.19 -1.25 -12.22
CA LEU A 88 15.95 -2.47 -12.54
C LEU A 88 17.43 -2.40 -12.17
N MET A 89 17.96 -1.25 -11.75
CA MET A 89 19.35 -1.12 -11.31
C MET A 89 19.70 -1.99 -10.09
N PRO A 90 18.90 -2.02 -8.99
CA PRO A 90 19.24 -2.82 -7.83
C PRO A 90 19.33 -4.33 -8.11
N PRO A 91 18.40 -4.94 -8.89
CA PRO A 91 18.54 -6.33 -9.33
C PRO A 91 19.78 -6.59 -10.20
N ARG A 92 20.17 -5.67 -11.08
CA ARG A 92 21.32 -5.85 -11.99
C ARG A 92 22.66 -5.75 -11.28
N LEU A 93 22.75 -5.00 -10.20
CA LEU A 93 23.96 -4.86 -9.38
C LEU A 93 24.17 -6.03 -8.39
N GLY A 94 23.29 -7.04 -8.39
CA GLY A 94 23.39 -8.18 -7.48
C GLY A 94 23.16 -7.82 -6.01
N ILE A 95 22.60 -6.64 -5.75
CA ILE A 95 22.34 -6.13 -4.40
C ILE A 95 21.16 -6.93 -3.82
N ARG A 96 21.36 -7.51 -2.62
CA ARG A 96 20.29 -8.25 -1.92
C ARG A 96 19.08 -7.34 -1.70
N ARG A 97 17.85 -7.88 -1.83
CA ARG A 97 16.59 -7.12 -1.65
C ARG A 97 16.53 -6.31 -0.34
N SER A 98 17.23 -6.76 0.70
CA SER A 98 17.34 -6.05 1.97
C SER A 98 18.07 -4.71 1.91
N HIS A 99 19.03 -4.53 0.99
CA HIS A 99 19.71 -3.23 0.80
C HIS A 99 18.83 -2.21 0.08
N ALA A 100 17.97 -2.65 -0.85
CA ALA A 100 16.97 -1.77 -1.49
C ALA A 100 15.94 -1.23 -0.48
N MET A 101 15.63 -2.01 0.55
CA MET A 101 14.77 -1.59 1.67
C MET A 101 15.55 -0.77 2.72
N GLY A 102 16.89 -0.77 2.66
CA GLY A 102 17.76 -0.08 3.59
C GLY A 102 17.58 1.44 3.60
N ILE A 103 17.14 2.05 2.49
CA ILE A 103 16.88 3.49 2.43
C ILE A 103 15.68 3.93 3.28
N ILE A 104 14.75 3.03 3.57
CA ILE A 104 13.63 3.26 4.49
C ILE A 104 14.02 2.81 5.90
N LEU A 105 14.68 1.66 6.02
CA LEU A 105 15.04 1.07 7.31
C LEU A 105 16.12 1.88 8.06
N MET A 106 17.08 2.46 7.35
CA MET A 106 18.18 3.26 7.93
C MET A 106 17.68 4.55 8.62
N PRO A 107 16.88 5.43 7.98
CA PRO A 107 16.36 6.62 8.65
C PRO A 107 15.37 6.27 9.76
N ILE A 108 14.56 5.21 9.62
CA ILE A 108 13.69 4.75 10.71
C ILE A 108 14.53 4.28 11.89
N MET A 109 15.60 3.51 11.67
CA MET A 109 16.49 3.09 12.74
C MET A 109 17.14 4.30 13.41
N ILE A 110 17.66 5.27 12.65
CA ILE A 110 18.23 6.48 13.24
C ILE A 110 17.18 7.26 14.03
N LEU A 111 15.97 7.43 13.51
CA LEU A 111 14.89 8.13 14.21
C LEU A 111 14.45 7.39 15.47
N THR A 112 14.27 6.07 15.42
CA THR A 112 13.87 5.26 16.58
C THR A 112 14.98 5.18 17.63
N PHE A 113 16.26 5.09 17.22
CA PHE A 113 17.39 5.06 18.14
C PHE A 113 17.74 6.43 18.70
N ASN A 114 17.53 7.52 17.94
CA ASN A 114 17.67 8.89 18.44
C ASN A 114 16.53 9.26 19.40
N ASN A 115 15.35 8.67 19.23
CA ASN A 115 14.23 8.73 20.19
C ASN A 115 14.31 7.63 21.27
N LYS A 116 15.50 7.11 21.61
CA LYS A 116 15.66 6.20 22.76
C LYS A 116 15.33 6.85 24.12
N TYR A 117 15.10 8.17 24.14
CA TYR A 117 14.52 8.87 25.26
C TYR A 117 13.43 9.82 24.75
N ASP A 118 12.18 9.36 24.87
CA ASP A 118 10.95 10.12 25.06
C ASP A 118 10.10 10.55 23.82
N VAL A 119 8.78 10.59 24.08
CA VAL A 119 7.61 11.18 23.37
C VAL A 119 6.47 10.22 22.97
N PHE A 120 6.67 8.90 22.87
CA PHE A 120 5.53 7.96 22.86
C PHE A 120 5.59 7.04 24.07
N GLY A 121 5.11 7.58 25.19
CA GLY A 121 4.78 6.83 26.40
C GLY A 121 3.79 5.72 26.09
N PHE A 122 4.33 4.51 25.95
CA PHE A 122 3.62 3.28 26.29
C PHE A 122 4.30 2.67 27.51
N LEU A 123 4.20 3.40 28.63
CA LEU A 123 3.81 2.94 29.96
C LEU A 123 3.20 4.15 30.68
#